data_AF-A0A7J2Z098-F1
#
_entry.id   AF-A0A7J2Z098-F1
#
_cell.length_a   1.000
_cell.length_b   1.000
_cell.length_c   1.000
_cell.angle_alpha   90.00
_cell.angle_beta   90.00
_cell.angle_gamma   90.00
#
_symmetry.space_group_name_H-M   'P 1'
#
loop_
_entity.id
_entity.type
_entity.pdbx_description
1 polymer ?
#
loop_
_entity_poly.entity_id
_entity_poly.type
_entity_poly.pdbx_seq_one_letter_code
_entity_poly.pdbx_strand_id
1 'polypeptide(L)'
;MGKYLSLCLVAILAVSSLLMVMPSNAQTIPKPSVPEFTLKYVDNSYDVPPTTSTTTDPYTGKQTTTTQAGYRIYNQSIYVVIKNQPFVPYNDNDGHYINLAYTIRWKGHYSDSWNNLPNRTDYYGVDGYWSPYDGNTTIVFGLNHKENPINIHGLNRDFDYDYFLGGVSANGTVDFQIQAFIGYSELVPKQPTILYPNDYYLVVTGQLSDWSNIESITIPDGSISTSTSPTSNPTPTPTVPELSWLLIVPLLLSMLSIALIVKHRKTANFKQ
;
A
#
# COMPACT_ATOMS: atom_id res chain seq x y z
N MET A 1 67.38 -6.98 -12.70
CA MET A 1 66.38 -5.97 -12.29
C MET A 1 64.99 -6.16 -12.92
N GLY A 2 64.85 -6.59 -14.19
CA GLY A 2 63.54 -6.63 -14.88
C GLY A 2 62.45 -7.55 -14.28
N LYS A 3 62.81 -8.66 -13.63
CA LYS A 3 61.81 -9.63 -13.11
C LYS A 3 60.97 -9.06 -11.95
N TYR A 4 61.58 -8.28 -11.06
CA TYR A 4 60.89 -7.67 -9.92
C TYR A 4 60.01 -6.49 -10.35
N LEU A 5 60.43 -5.72 -11.35
CA LEU A 5 59.62 -4.64 -11.92
C LEU A 5 58.35 -5.19 -12.57
N SER A 6 58.44 -6.29 -13.32
CA SER A 6 57.29 -6.94 -13.95
C SER A 6 56.30 -7.50 -12.91
N LEU A 7 56.80 -8.07 -11.81
CA LEU A 7 55.96 -8.57 -10.72
C LEU A 7 55.25 -7.42 -9.97
N CYS A 8 55.96 -6.32 -9.74
CA CYS A 8 55.38 -5.12 -9.12
C CYS A 8 54.29 -4.49 -10.01
N LEU A 9 54.51 -4.46 -11.33
CA LEU A 9 53.54 -3.92 -12.29
C LEU A 9 52.27 -4.79 -12.38
N VAL A 10 52.41 -6.12 -12.37
CA VAL A 10 51.26 -7.06 -12.32
C VAL A 10 50.51 -6.92 -11.00
N ALA A 11 51.21 -6.76 -9.87
CA ALA A 11 50.56 -6.53 -8.58
C ALA A 11 49.80 -5.20 -8.54
N ILE A 12 50.38 -4.12 -9.09
CA ILE A 12 49.72 -2.81 -9.19
C ILE A 12 48.49 -2.92 -10.11
N LEU A 13 48.60 -3.54 -11.28
CA LEU A 13 47.46 -3.76 -12.18
C LEU A 13 46.35 -4.60 -11.54
N ALA A 14 46.71 -5.67 -10.83
CA ALA A 14 45.75 -6.49 -10.09
C ALA A 14 45.04 -5.69 -9.00
N VAL A 15 45.78 -4.92 -8.19
CA VAL A 15 45.20 -4.09 -7.12
C VAL A 15 44.38 -2.93 -7.70
N SER A 16 44.82 -2.29 -8.78
CA SER A 16 44.07 -1.25 -9.48
C SER A 16 42.78 -1.78 -10.11
N SER A 17 42.77 -3.02 -10.60
CA SER A 17 41.54 -3.67 -11.09
C SER A 17 40.55 -4.00 -9.97
N LEU A 18 41.00 -4.21 -8.73
CA LEU A 18 40.13 -4.38 -7.56
C LEU A 18 39.55 -3.06 -7.02
N LEU A 19 40.28 -1.94 -7.18
CA LEU A 19 39.81 -0.62 -6.73
C LEU A 19 38.81 0.04 -7.68
N MET A 20 38.66 -0.51 -8.89
CA MET A 20 37.67 -0.05 -9.87
C MET A 20 36.38 -0.87 -9.85
N VAL A 21 36.06 -1.50 -8.71
CA VAL A 21 34.67 -1.85 -8.42
C VAL A 21 34.01 -0.54 -8.01
N MET A 22 33.48 0.21 -8.99
CA MET A 22 32.43 1.17 -8.67
C MET A 22 31.42 0.42 -7.80
N PRO A 23 31.08 0.92 -6.61
CA PRO A 23 29.97 0.34 -5.89
C PRO A 23 28.76 0.48 -6.82
N SER A 24 28.40 -0.61 -7.47
CA SER A 24 27.11 -0.81 -8.11
C SER A 24 26.08 -0.92 -6.98
N ASN A 25 26.00 0.10 -6.12
CA ASN A 25 24.87 0.37 -5.26
C ASN A 25 23.79 1.03 -6.14
N ALA A 26 23.47 0.40 -7.27
CA ALA A 26 22.11 0.43 -7.74
C ALA A 26 21.32 -0.30 -6.66
N GLN A 27 20.94 0.43 -5.61
CA GLN A 27 20.08 -0.09 -4.56
C GLN A 27 18.79 -0.46 -5.25
N THR A 28 18.64 -1.74 -5.56
CA THR A 28 17.47 -2.23 -6.25
C THR A 28 16.28 -1.97 -5.34
N ILE A 29 15.27 -1.28 -5.85
CA ILE A 29 14.01 -1.12 -5.15
C ILE A 29 13.52 -2.54 -4.77
N PRO A 30 13.32 -2.85 -3.49
CA PRO A 30 12.97 -4.20 -3.08
C PRO A 30 11.57 -4.56 -3.60
N LYS A 31 11.37 -5.82 -3.99
CA LYS A 31 10.04 -6.32 -4.32
C LYS A 31 9.20 -6.39 -3.02
N PRO A 32 8.04 -5.72 -2.95
CA PRO A 32 7.16 -5.82 -1.79
C PRO A 32 6.56 -7.22 -1.62
N SER A 33 6.25 -7.61 -0.38
CA SER A 33 5.48 -8.82 -0.10
C SER A 33 4.00 -8.66 -0.50
N VAL A 34 3.33 -9.80 -0.67
CA VAL A 34 1.88 -9.82 -0.90
C VAL A 34 1.17 -9.28 0.36
N PRO A 35 0.27 -8.27 0.25
CA PRO A 35 -0.40 -7.68 1.40
C PRO A 35 -1.27 -8.66 2.18
N GLU A 36 -1.19 -8.58 3.51
CA GLU A 36 -2.17 -9.17 4.43
C GLU A 36 -3.20 -8.11 4.79
N PHE A 37 -4.49 -8.43 4.70
CA PHE A 37 -5.56 -7.49 5.03
C PHE A 37 -6.79 -8.18 5.59
N THR A 38 -7.67 -7.38 6.19
CA THR A 38 -8.96 -7.81 6.73
C THR A 38 -10.05 -6.81 6.36
N LEU A 39 -11.29 -7.29 6.29
CA LEU A 39 -12.46 -6.49 5.98
C LEU A 39 -13.35 -6.36 7.22
N LYS A 40 -13.92 -5.17 7.45
CA LYS A 40 -14.87 -4.93 8.53
C LYS A 40 -16.02 -4.06 8.05
N TYR A 41 -17.24 -4.55 8.19
CA TYR A 41 -18.46 -3.76 7.98
C TYR A 41 -18.75 -2.90 9.21
N VAL A 42 -19.09 -1.64 8.99
CA VAL A 42 -19.44 -0.68 10.05
C VAL A 42 -20.73 0.05 9.65
N ASP A 43 -21.73 -0.04 10.52
CA ASP A 43 -23.02 0.64 10.38
C ASP A 43 -23.18 1.69 11.49
N ASN A 44 -23.07 2.95 11.12
CA ASN A 44 -23.30 4.12 11.96
C ASN A 44 -24.63 4.81 11.61
N SER A 45 -25.57 4.09 10.98
CA SER A 45 -26.88 4.65 10.59
C SER A 45 -27.71 5.01 11.82
N TYR A 46 -28.52 6.07 11.70
CA TYR A 46 -29.39 6.53 12.78
C TYR A 46 -30.70 7.11 12.23
N ASP A 47 -31.73 7.14 13.06
CA ASP A 47 -33.03 7.71 12.71
C ASP A 47 -33.14 9.15 13.22
N VAL A 48 -33.56 10.06 12.35
CA VAL A 48 -33.92 11.44 12.69
C VAL A 48 -35.42 11.47 12.98
N PRO A 49 -35.85 11.85 14.19
CA PRO A 49 -37.26 11.90 14.52
C PRO A 49 -37.97 13.02 13.73
N PRO A 50 -39.29 12.91 13.49
CA PRO A 50 -40.07 13.98 12.86
C PRO A 50 -40.01 15.25 13.70
N THR A 51 -39.87 16.41 13.04
CA THR A 51 -39.89 17.72 13.69
C THR A 51 -41.16 18.47 13.33
N THR A 52 -41.72 19.21 14.28
CA THR A 52 -42.91 20.04 14.04
C THR A 52 -42.61 21.47 14.48
N SER A 53 -42.80 22.41 13.56
CA SER A 53 -42.66 23.84 13.82
C SER A 53 -44.00 24.54 13.66
N THR A 54 -44.40 25.31 14.66
CA THR A 54 -45.60 26.17 14.58
C THR A 54 -45.16 27.62 14.45
N THR A 55 -45.63 28.29 13.40
CA THR A 55 -45.41 29.72 13.19
C THR A 55 -46.73 30.45 13.36
N THR A 56 -46.74 31.49 14.19
CA THR A 56 -47.89 32.37 14.38
C THR A 56 -47.71 33.60 13.52
N ASP A 57 -48.68 33.90 12.65
CA ASP A 57 -48.72 35.14 11.88
C ASP A 57 -48.90 36.34 12.84
N PRO A 58 -47.97 37.32 12.87
CA PRO A 58 -48.02 38.42 13.83
C PRO A 58 -49.16 39.43 13.57
N TYR A 59 -49.75 39.43 12.37
CA TYR A 59 -50.81 40.37 12.00
C TYR A 59 -52.20 39.74 12.11
N THR A 60 -52.32 38.43 11.94
CA THR A 60 -53.62 37.72 11.96
C THR A 60 -53.80 36.80 13.16
N GLY A 61 -52.73 36.46 13.89
CA GLY A 61 -52.75 35.50 14.99
C GLY A 61 -52.96 34.04 14.54
N LYS A 62 -53.08 33.79 13.23
CA LYS A 62 -53.27 32.46 12.68
C LYS A 62 -52.00 31.63 12.86
N GLN A 63 -52.15 30.44 13.43
CA GLN A 63 -51.06 29.47 13.53
C GLN A 63 -50.99 28.61 12.28
N THR A 64 -49.77 28.39 11.78
CA THR A 64 -49.45 27.42 10.73
C THR A 64 -48.47 26.42 11.30
N THR A 65 -48.87 25.15 11.34
CA THR A 65 -48.02 24.05 11.78
C THR A 65 -47.46 23.34 10.55
N THR A 66 -46.13 23.21 10.48
CA THR A 66 -45.43 22.43 9.46
C THR A 66 -44.74 21.26 10.16
N THR A 67 -45.03 20.04 9.71
CA THR A 67 -44.37 18.82 10.19
C THR A 67 -43.44 18.30 9.11
N GLN A 68 -42.17 18.15 9.45
CA GLN A 68 -41.20 17.41 8.65
C GLN A 68 -41.20 15.97 9.14
N ALA A 69 -41.40 15.03 8.22
CA ALA A 69 -41.34 13.61 8.55
C ALA A 69 -39.93 13.22 9.04
N GLY A 70 -39.89 12.29 10.00
CA GLY A 70 -38.63 11.66 10.39
C GLY A 70 -38.09 10.83 9.23
N TYR A 71 -36.77 10.60 9.23
CA TYR A 71 -36.11 9.85 8.17
C TYR A 71 -34.88 9.12 8.72
N ARG A 72 -34.48 8.03 8.08
CA ARG A 72 -33.27 7.29 8.43
C ARG A 72 -32.09 7.83 7.63
N ILE A 73 -30.99 8.09 8.33
CA ILE A 73 -29.70 8.41 7.72
C ILE A 73 -28.91 7.10 7.65
N TYR A 74 -28.67 6.62 6.43
CA TYR A 74 -27.81 5.47 6.19
C TYR A 74 -26.35 5.92 6.20
N ASN A 75 -25.56 5.33 7.10
CA ASN A 75 -24.14 5.62 7.24
C ASN A 75 -23.39 4.29 7.38
N GLN A 76 -23.24 3.60 6.25
CA GLN A 76 -22.71 2.25 6.17
C GLN A 76 -21.42 2.23 5.37
N SER A 77 -20.44 1.48 5.84
CA SER A 77 -19.10 1.47 5.26
C SER A 77 -18.40 0.13 5.43
N ILE A 78 -17.44 -0.15 4.54
CA ILE A 78 -16.48 -1.25 4.65
C ILE A 78 -15.11 -0.66 4.94
N TYR A 79 -14.47 -1.15 5.99
CA TYR A 79 -13.11 -0.82 6.38
C TYR A 79 -12.21 -1.92 5.84
N VAL A 80 -11.26 -1.54 5.00
CA VAL A 80 -10.18 -2.40 4.51
C VAL A 80 -8.95 -2.09 5.36
N VAL A 81 -8.58 -3.02 6.23
CA VAL A 81 -7.46 -2.87 7.18
C VAL A 81 -6.29 -3.70 6.68
N ILE A 82 -5.28 -3.02 6.14
CA ILE A 82 -4.06 -3.61 5.59
C ILE A 82 -2.99 -3.63 6.67
N LYS A 83 -2.35 -4.76 6.90
CA LYS A 83 -1.19 -4.87 7.80
C LYS A 83 0.06 -4.47 7.04
N ASN A 84 0.71 -3.41 7.49
CA ASN A 84 1.86 -2.86 6.78
C ASN A 84 3.08 -3.76 6.90
N GLN A 85 3.72 -4.07 5.77
CA GLN A 85 5.02 -4.72 5.79
C GLN A 85 6.08 -3.72 6.29
N PRO A 86 7.12 -4.17 7.01
CA PRO A 86 8.21 -3.29 7.42
C PRO A 86 8.90 -2.66 6.21
N PHE A 87 8.82 -1.34 6.08
CA PHE A 87 9.50 -0.59 5.05
C PHE A 87 9.89 0.79 5.60
N VAL A 88 11.14 1.19 5.37
CA VAL A 88 11.64 2.52 5.76
C VAL A 88 11.85 3.33 4.48
N PRO A 89 11.06 4.40 4.26
CA PRO A 89 11.21 5.27 3.11
C PRO A 89 12.59 5.90 3.02
N TYR A 90 13.06 6.13 1.79
CA TYR A 90 14.37 6.70 1.52
C TYR A 90 14.36 7.50 0.21
N ASN A 91 15.33 8.40 0.04
CA ASN A 91 15.58 9.02 -1.25
C ASN A 91 16.66 8.24 -1.99
N ASP A 92 16.47 8.00 -3.29
CA ASP A 92 17.52 7.43 -4.12
C ASP A 92 18.60 8.48 -4.49
N ASN A 93 19.58 8.09 -5.31
CA ASN A 93 20.69 8.97 -5.71
C ASN A 93 20.24 10.17 -6.56
N ASP A 94 19.09 10.05 -7.23
CA ASP A 94 18.51 11.08 -8.09
C ASP A 94 17.53 11.98 -7.31
N GLY A 95 17.31 11.69 -6.02
CA GLY A 95 16.44 12.47 -5.14
C GLY A 95 14.97 12.04 -5.18
N HIS A 96 14.64 10.91 -5.82
CA HIS A 96 13.29 10.38 -5.82
C HIS A 96 12.95 9.79 -4.45
N TYR A 97 11.79 10.15 -3.92
CA TYR A 97 11.30 9.63 -2.64
C TYR A 97 10.64 8.26 -2.83
N ILE A 98 11.36 7.19 -2.46
CA ILE A 98 10.90 5.81 -2.54
C ILE A 98 10.08 5.47 -1.29
N ASN A 99 8.82 5.08 -1.48
CA ASN A 99 7.91 4.73 -0.39
C ASN A 99 6.97 3.57 -0.75
N LEU A 100 6.31 2.99 0.27
CA LEU A 100 5.34 1.90 0.17
C LEU A 100 3.92 2.45 0.00
N ALA A 101 3.24 1.96 -1.02
CA ALA A 101 1.87 2.28 -1.39
C ALA A 101 1.06 1.00 -1.66
N TYR A 102 -0.27 1.11 -1.68
CA TYR A 102 -1.17 0.00 -1.99
C TYR A 102 -2.16 0.37 -3.09
N THR A 103 -2.40 -0.57 -3.99
CA THR A 103 -3.49 -0.54 -4.96
C THR A 103 -4.58 -1.51 -4.51
N ILE A 104 -5.82 -1.04 -4.45
CA ILE A 104 -6.98 -1.88 -4.12
C ILE A 104 -7.89 -1.98 -5.34
N ARG A 105 -8.41 -3.19 -5.54
CA ARG A 105 -9.52 -3.44 -6.45
C ARG A 105 -10.65 -4.18 -5.75
N TRP A 106 -11.87 -3.94 -6.21
CA TRP A 106 -13.07 -4.61 -5.73
C TRP A 106 -13.96 -5.02 -6.87
N LYS A 107 -14.83 -5.99 -6.62
CA LYS A 107 -15.93 -6.36 -7.51
C LYS A 107 -17.09 -6.90 -6.70
N GLY A 108 -18.30 -6.87 -7.27
CA GLY A 108 -19.38 -7.70 -6.76
C GLY A 108 -18.97 -9.17 -6.88
N HIS A 109 -19.40 -10.01 -5.94
CA HIS A 109 -19.00 -11.43 -5.89
C HIS A 109 -19.26 -12.17 -7.21
N TYR A 110 -20.42 -11.89 -7.83
CA TYR A 110 -20.84 -12.45 -9.12
C TYR A 110 -20.45 -11.60 -10.35
N SER A 111 -19.68 -10.53 -10.15
CA SER A 111 -19.11 -9.75 -11.26
C SER A 111 -17.81 -10.40 -11.72
N ASP A 112 -17.57 -10.37 -13.02
CA ASP A 112 -16.29 -10.74 -13.64
C ASP A 112 -15.33 -9.55 -13.76
N SER A 113 -15.87 -8.33 -13.68
CA SER A 113 -15.09 -7.09 -13.85
C SER A 113 -14.66 -6.53 -12.51
N TRP A 114 -13.37 -6.26 -12.38
CA TRP A 114 -12.78 -5.55 -11.26
C TRP A 114 -12.85 -4.05 -11.47
N ASN A 115 -13.36 -3.34 -10.48
CA ASN A 115 -13.15 -1.92 -10.32
C ASN A 115 -11.84 -1.73 -9.57
N ASN A 116 -10.95 -0.91 -10.11
CA ASN A 116 -9.78 -0.47 -9.37
C ASN A 116 -10.16 0.83 -8.68
N LEU A 117 -9.57 1.09 -7.52
CA LEU A 117 -9.64 2.43 -6.94
C LEU A 117 -9.15 3.36 -8.05
N PRO A 118 -9.94 4.37 -8.47
CA PRO A 118 -9.56 5.21 -9.59
C PRO A 118 -8.16 5.69 -9.27
N ASN A 119 -7.23 5.20 -10.10
CA ASN A 119 -5.88 5.70 -10.10
C ASN A 119 -6.10 7.19 -10.30
N ARG A 120 -5.81 8.01 -9.29
CA ARG A 120 -6.03 9.47 -9.36
C ARG A 120 -4.95 10.10 -10.27
N THR A 121 -4.70 9.43 -11.40
CA THR A 121 -3.67 9.65 -12.41
C THR A 121 -3.87 10.95 -13.17
N ASP A 122 -4.98 11.64 -12.96
CA ASP A 122 -5.25 12.91 -13.64
C ASP A 122 -4.56 14.08 -12.93
N TYR A 123 -4.05 13.93 -11.70
CA TYR A 123 -3.40 15.07 -11.04
C TYR A 123 -2.31 14.79 -10.01
N TYR A 124 -2.21 13.60 -9.38
CA TYR A 124 -1.12 13.31 -8.44
C TYR A 124 -0.65 11.85 -8.47
N GLY A 125 0.65 11.70 -8.22
CA GLY A 125 1.40 10.48 -8.37
C GLY A 125 1.12 9.37 -7.38
N VAL A 126 1.45 8.11 -7.72
CA VAL A 126 1.16 6.86 -6.98
C VAL A 126 0.31 7.09 -5.73
N ASP A 127 -0.99 7.30 -5.92
CA ASP A 127 -1.92 7.52 -4.81
C ASP A 127 -2.32 6.18 -4.19
N GLY A 128 -1.32 5.42 -3.72
CA GLY A 128 -1.57 4.47 -2.65
C GLY A 128 -1.62 5.24 -1.35
N TYR A 129 -2.44 4.79 -0.40
CA TYR A 129 -2.34 5.30 0.96
C TYR A 129 -0.93 5.05 1.47
N TRP A 130 -0.17 6.12 1.64
CA TRP A 130 1.16 6.05 2.22
C TRP A 130 1.00 5.39 3.58
N SER A 131 1.62 4.23 3.72
CA SER A 131 1.63 3.49 4.96
C SER A 131 2.15 4.40 6.08
N PRO A 132 1.41 4.64 7.17
CA PRO A 132 2.05 5.14 8.38
C PRO A 132 3.18 4.17 8.74
N TYR A 133 4.29 4.73 9.24
CA TYR A 133 5.57 4.05 9.41
C TYR A 133 5.50 2.79 10.31
N ASP A 134 4.37 2.51 10.96
CA ASP A 134 4.07 1.29 11.68
C ASP A 134 2.57 0.91 11.68
N GLY A 135 2.29 -0.39 11.83
CA GLY A 135 0.94 -0.91 12.10
C GLY A 135 0.08 -1.18 10.86
N ASN A 136 -1.12 -0.60 10.84
CA ASN A 136 -2.14 -0.90 9.84
C ASN A 136 -2.56 0.36 9.06
N THR A 137 -2.76 0.21 7.76
CA THR A 137 -3.41 1.20 6.91
C THR A 137 -4.89 0.87 6.82
N THR A 138 -5.78 1.83 7.13
CA THR A 138 -7.23 1.65 7.04
C THR A 138 -7.80 2.49 5.93
N ILE A 139 -8.56 1.87 5.03
CA ILE A 139 -9.21 2.51 3.89
C ILE A 139 -10.71 2.27 4.01
N VAL A 140 -11.51 3.32 3.85
CA VAL A 140 -12.94 3.29 4.12
C VAL A 140 -13.73 3.45 2.82
N PHE A 141 -14.58 2.48 2.53
CA PHE A 141 -15.48 2.46 1.39
C PHE A 141 -16.91 2.73 1.82
N GLY A 142 -17.52 3.81 1.33
CA GLY A 142 -18.94 4.11 1.56
C GLY A 142 -19.86 3.22 0.70
N LEU A 143 -20.96 2.76 1.27
CA LEU A 143 -21.94 1.90 0.57
C LEU A 143 -23.11 2.68 -0.06
N ASN A 144 -23.42 3.87 0.46
CA ASN A 144 -24.60 4.63 0.06
C ASN A 144 -24.30 5.52 -1.15
N HIS A 145 -24.93 5.22 -2.30
CA HIS A 145 -24.62 5.90 -3.56
C HIS A 145 -25.62 6.97 -3.99
N LYS A 146 -26.81 7.06 -3.41
CA LYS A 146 -27.91 7.93 -3.87
C LYS A 146 -28.77 8.18 -2.62
N GLU A 147 -29.14 9.37 -2.16
CA GLU A 147 -29.75 10.49 -2.89
C GLU A 147 -29.55 11.84 -2.17
N ASN A 148 -28.69 11.90 -1.16
CA ASN A 148 -28.31 13.16 -0.55
C ASN A 148 -26.80 13.14 -0.42
N PRO A 149 -26.03 13.96 -1.17
CA PRO A 149 -24.73 14.36 -0.65
C PRO A 149 -25.07 15.00 0.70
N ILE A 150 -24.86 14.25 1.78
CA ILE A 150 -24.86 14.85 3.10
C ILE A 150 -23.67 15.77 3.01
N ASN A 151 -23.92 17.04 2.66
CA ASN A 151 -23.00 18.09 2.96
C ASN A 151 -22.89 18.05 4.48
N ILE A 152 -21.89 17.35 5.00
CA ILE A 152 -21.48 17.44 6.39
C ILE A 152 -20.84 18.82 6.54
N HIS A 153 -21.65 19.88 6.37
CA HIS A 153 -21.30 21.26 6.64
C HIS A 153 -21.16 21.40 8.15
N GLY A 154 -19.99 21.06 8.70
CA GLY A 154 -19.74 21.24 10.13
C GLY A 154 -18.51 20.57 10.67
N LEU A 155 -17.93 19.60 9.96
CA LEU A 155 -16.58 19.11 10.25
C LEU A 155 -15.65 19.78 9.25
N ASN A 156 -14.75 20.62 9.74
CA ASN A 156 -13.81 21.44 8.97
C ASN A 156 -12.71 20.60 8.25
N ARG A 157 -12.97 19.30 8.06
CA ARG A 157 -12.41 18.36 7.09
C ARG A 157 -13.44 17.25 6.82
N ASP A 158 -14.05 17.29 5.65
CA ASP A 158 -13.81 16.26 4.64
C ASP A 158 -13.78 14.81 5.16
N PHE A 159 -14.88 14.29 5.70
CA PHE A 159 -15.18 12.87 5.46
C PHE A 159 -15.73 12.75 4.03
N ASP A 160 -14.90 13.14 3.06
CA ASP A 160 -15.02 12.57 1.73
C ASP A 160 -14.78 11.09 1.96
N TYR A 161 -15.83 10.27 1.82
CA TYR A 161 -15.58 8.87 1.58
C TYR A 161 -14.65 8.84 0.38
N ASP A 162 -13.41 8.41 0.59
CA ASP A 162 -12.42 8.43 -0.46
C ASP A 162 -12.98 7.66 -1.68
N TYR A 163 -13.82 6.64 -1.44
CA TYR A 163 -14.45 5.83 -2.49
C TYR A 163 -15.86 5.32 -2.14
N PHE A 164 -16.74 5.32 -3.14
CA PHE A 164 -18.09 4.75 -3.07
C PHE A 164 -18.17 3.46 -3.87
N LEU A 165 -18.65 2.37 -3.25
CA LEU A 165 -18.78 1.07 -3.92
C LEU A 165 -19.98 0.99 -4.87
N GLY A 166 -20.91 1.93 -4.78
CA GLY A 166 -22.04 2.02 -5.71
C GLY A 166 -23.08 0.92 -5.54
N GLY A 167 -24.03 1.09 -4.61
CA GLY A 167 -25.28 0.34 -4.63
C GLY A 167 -25.18 -1.15 -4.29
N VAL A 168 -24.27 -1.53 -3.41
CA VAL A 168 -24.26 -2.88 -2.84
C VAL A 168 -25.51 -3.05 -1.99
N SER A 169 -26.43 -3.92 -2.41
CA SER A 169 -27.66 -4.18 -1.67
C SER A 169 -27.36 -4.92 -0.35
N ALA A 170 -28.32 -4.88 0.58
CA ALA A 170 -28.39 -5.83 1.68
C ALA A 170 -28.19 -7.27 1.17
N ASN A 171 -27.45 -8.08 1.92
CA ASN A 171 -26.99 -9.44 1.58
C ASN A 171 -26.10 -9.53 0.33
N GLY A 172 -25.70 -8.40 -0.25
CA GLY A 172 -24.72 -8.36 -1.32
C GLY A 172 -23.32 -8.67 -0.81
N THR A 173 -22.55 -9.42 -1.59
CA THR A 173 -21.15 -9.74 -1.28
C THR A 173 -20.21 -8.99 -2.20
N VAL A 174 -19.16 -8.40 -1.62
CA VAL A 174 -18.10 -7.68 -2.33
C VAL A 174 -16.78 -8.40 -2.10
N ASP A 175 -16.04 -8.62 -3.17
CA ASP A 175 -14.70 -9.19 -3.17
C ASP A 175 -13.67 -8.08 -3.26
N PHE A 176 -12.57 -8.20 -2.51
CA PHE A 176 -11.45 -7.27 -2.50
C PHE A 176 -10.13 -7.98 -2.78
N GLN A 177 -9.21 -7.28 -3.45
CA GLN A 177 -7.80 -7.65 -3.55
C GLN A 177 -6.91 -6.42 -3.43
N ILE A 178 -5.70 -6.63 -2.92
CA ILE A 178 -4.73 -5.58 -2.65
C ILE A 178 -3.38 -5.98 -3.25
N GLN A 179 -2.70 -5.01 -3.82
CA GLN A 179 -1.34 -5.12 -4.32
C GLN A 179 -0.48 -4.05 -3.64
N ALA A 180 0.72 -4.43 -3.16
CA ALA A 180 1.69 -3.46 -2.67
C ALA A 180 2.60 -2.97 -3.80
N PHE A 181 3.02 -1.73 -3.69
CA PHE A 181 3.98 -1.07 -4.56
C PHE A 181 5.07 -0.42 -3.70
N ILE A 182 6.34 -0.65 -4.02
CA ILE A 182 7.44 0.14 -3.49
C ILE A 182 8.07 0.87 -4.66
N GLY A 183 8.16 2.19 -4.57
CA GLY A 183 8.72 3.00 -5.63
C GLY A 183 8.38 4.46 -5.45
N TYR A 184 8.39 5.18 -6.57
CA TYR A 184 8.08 6.59 -6.64
C TYR A 184 7.26 6.88 -7.89
N SER A 185 6.77 8.12 -7.96
CA SER A 185 6.27 8.66 -9.20
C SER A 185 6.79 10.05 -9.45
N GLU A 186 6.87 10.39 -10.72
CA GLU A 186 7.27 11.69 -11.21
C GLU A 186 6.30 12.18 -12.28
N LEU A 187 6.13 13.50 -12.34
CA LEU A 187 5.39 14.16 -13.41
C LEU A 187 6.37 14.41 -14.56
N VAL A 188 6.19 13.68 -15.66
CA VAL A 188 6.99 13.88 -16.86
C VAL A 188 6.22 14.81 -17.81
N PRO A 189 6.83 15.90 -18.30
CA PRO A 189 6.18 16.77 -19.28
C PRO A 189 5.79 15.95 -20.51
N LYS A 190 4.53 16.03 -20.93
CA LYS A 190 4.18 15.58 -22.30
C LYS A 190 4.87 16.51 -23.27
N GLN A 191 5.15 16.03 -24.49
CA GLN A 191 5.62 16.92 -25.54
C GLN A 191 4.63 18.08 -25.69
N PRO A 192 5.08 19.34 -25.55
CA PRO A 192 4.18 20.48 -25.46
C PRO A 192 3.34 20.55 -26.73
N THR A 193 2.02 20.56 -26.56
CA THR A 193 1.10 20.88 -27.66
C THR A 193 0.76 22.37 -27.57
N ILE A 194 0.43 23.00 -28.70
CA ILE A 194 0.06 24.44 -28.76
C ILE A 194 -1.11 24.75 -27.78
N LEU A 195 -1.99 23.78 -27.53
CA LEU A 195 -3.17 23.95 -26.68
C LEU A 195 -2.88 23.72 -25.19
N TYR A 196 -1.88 22.92 -24.85
CA TYR A 196 -1.56 22.55 -23.46
C TYR A 196 -0.04 22.55 -23.24
N PRO A 197 0.56 23.73 -23.00
CA PRO A 197 2.00 23.85 -22.82
C PRO A 197 2.52 23.20 -21.53
N ASN A 198 1.62 22.91 -20.58
CA ASN A 198 1.93 22.37 -19.25
C ASN A 198 1.21 21.04 -19.00
N ASP A 199 1.00 20.22 -20.04
CA ASP A 199 0.45 18.88 -19.85
C ASP A 199 1.55 17.94 -19.35
N TYR A 200 1.27 17.18 -18.30
CA TYR A 200 2.18 16.19 -17.72
C TYR A 200 1.51 14.82 -17.75
N TYR A 201 2.29 13.76 -17.79
CA TYR A 201 1.81 12.43 -17.46
C TYR A 201 2.61 11.89 -16.29
N LEU A 202 1.93 11.07 -15.50
CA LEU A 202 2.55 10.42 -14.37
C LEU A 202 3.33 9.19 -14.83
N VAL A 203 4.62 9.13 -14.46
CA VAL A 203 5.42 7.91 -14.57
C VAL A 203 5.57 7.31 -13.19
N VAL A 204 5.33 6.01 -13.08
CA VAL A 204 5.46 5.25 -11.85
C VAL A 204 6.61 4.27 -12.02
N THR A 205 7.61 4.37 -11.15
CA THR A 205 8.82 3.53 -11.19
C THR A 205 8.98 2.80 -9.87
N GLY A 206 9.05 1.47 -9.91
CA GLY A 206 9.15 0.67 -8.70
C GLY A 206 8.99 -0.82 -8.93
N GLN A 207 8.66 -1.53 -7.86
CA GLN A 207 8.33 -2.94 -7.85
C GLN A 207 6.93 -3.16 -7.30
N LEU A 208 6.19 -4.07 -7.94
CA LEU A 208 4.86 -4.51 -7.52
C LEU A 208 4.94 -5.88 -6.84
N SER A 209 4.08 -6.09 -5.86
CA SER A 209 3.83 -7.42 -5.31
C SER A 209 2.93 -8.20 -6.27
N ASP A 210 2.76 -9.49 -6.00
CA ASP A 210 1.61 -10.20 -6.56
C ASP A 210 0.32 -9.72 -5.85
N TRP A 211 -0.84 -9.93 -6.47
CA TRP A 211 -2.11 -9.62 -5.83
C TRP A 211 -2.34 -10.51 -4.61
N SER A 212 -2.95 -9.95 -3.57
CA SER A 212 -3.43 -10.72 -2.42
C SER A 212 -4.46 -11.77 -2.82
N ASN A 213 -4.74 -12.69 -1.88
CA ASN A 213 -5.95 -13.50 -1.97
C ASN A 213 -7.20 -12.62 -2.01
N ILE A 214 -8.28 -13.17 -2.56
CA ILE A 214 -9.59 -12.54 -2.52
C ILE A 214 -10.13 -12.69 -1.11
N GLU A 215 -10.48 -11.56 -0.50
CA GLU A 215 -11.29 -11.55 0.73
C GLU A 215 -12.67 -11.00 0.37
N SER A 216 -13.71 -11.63 0.89
CA SER A 216 -15.10 -11.27 0.60
C SER A 216 -15.80 -10.78 1.87
N ILE A 217 -16.69 -9.81 1.72
CA ILE A 217 -17.56 -9.36 2.80
C ILE A 217 -19.01 -9.25 2.32
N THR A 218 -19.92 -9.82 3.12
CA THR A 218 -21.37 -9.74 2.88
C THR A 218 -21.94 -8.60 3.71
N ILE A 219 -22.67 -7.71 3.06
CA ILE A 219 -23.40 -6.62 3.73
C ILE A 219 -24.58 -7.25 4.47
N PRO A 220 -24.68 -7.09 5.80
CA PRO A 220 -25.81 -7.66 6.52
C PRO A 220 -27.12 -7.04 6.03
N ASP A 221 -28.17 -7.84 5.96
CA ASP A 221 -29.51 -7.30 5.92
C ASP A 221 -29.72 -6.44 7.16
N GLY A 222 -30.34 -5.26 7.03
CA GLY A 222 -30.46 -4.23 8.07
C GLY A 222 -31.19 -4.67 9.35
N SER A 223 -31.52 -5.97 9.51
CA SER A 223 -31.76 -6.59 10.80
C SER A 223 -30.49 -6.48 11.66
N ILE A 224 -30.60 -5.70 12.74
CA ILE A 224 -29.56 -5.47 13.76
C ILE A 224 -28.84 -6.80 14.08
N SER A 225 -27.68 -7.01 13.48
CA SER A 225 -26.91 -8.24 13.62
C SER A 225 -25.77 -8.00 14.58
N THR A 226 -25.72 -8.77 15.66
CA THR A 226 -24.62 -8.78 16.63
C THR A 226 -23.35 -9.20 15.91
N SER A 227 -22.39 -8.28 15.79
CA SER A 227 -21.08 -8.48 15.14
C SER A 227 -20.37 -9.74 15.64
N THR A 228 -20.39 -10.82 14.87
CA THR A 228 -19.46 -11.94 15.02
C THR A 228 -18.17 -11.58 14.30
N SER A 229 -17.07 -11.44 15.05
CA SER A 229 -15.74 -11.19 14.50
C SER A 229 -15.37 -12.24 13.43
N PRO A 230 -14.78 -11.87 12.29
CA PRO A 230 -14.42 -12.83 11.25
C PRO A 230 -13.45 -13.88 11.81
N THR A 231 -13.68 -15.14 11.45
CA THR A 231 -12.77 -16.24 11.76
C THR A 231 -11.60 -16.15 10.79
N SER A 232 -10.39 -15.93 11.32
CA SER A 232 -9.17 -15.83 10.51
C SER A 232 -8.94 -17.15 9.75
N ASN A 233 -8.91 -17.08 8.42
CA ASN A 233 -8.44 -18.18 7.58
C ASN A 233 -6.97 -18.50 7.96
N PRO A 234 -6.54 -19.78 8.06
CA PRO A 234 -5.20 -20.11 8.52
C PRO A 234 -4.14 -19.53 7.58
N THR A 235 -3.30 -18.65 8.12
CA THR A 235 -2.16 -18.05 7.42
C THR A 235 -1.21 -19.13 6.92
N PRO A 236 -0.83 -19.16 5.63
CA PRO A 236 0.19 -20.08 5.16
C PRO A 236 1.50 -19.82 5.92
N THR A 237 2.10 -20.88 6.46
CA THR A 237 3.36 -20.79 7.20
C THR A 237 4.45 -20.23 6.27
N PRO A 238 5.22 -19.20 6.69
CA PRO A 238 6.24 -18.59 5.85
C PRO A 238 7.27 -19.65 5.45
N THR A 239 7.48 -19.80 4.14
CA THR A 239 8.53 -20.66 3.60
C THR A 239 9.87 -20.01 3.92
N VAL A 240 10.66 -20.65 4.78
CA VAL A 240 12.03 -20.23 5.09
C VAL A 240 12.81 -20.19 3.78
N PRO A 241 13.51 -19.08 3.45
CA PRO A 241 14.35 -19.03 2.26
C PRO A 241 15.42 -20.12 2.33
N GLU A 242 15.37 -21.07 1.41
CA GLU A 242 16.43 -22.06 1.27
C GLU A 242 17.70 -21.33 0.81
N LEU A 243 18.69 -21.24 1.70
CA LEU A 243 20.02 -20.76 1.32
C LEU A 243 20.60 -21.72 0.30
N SER A 244 20.78 -21.23 -0.93
CA SER A 244 21.38 -22.01 -2.01
C SER A 244 22.75 -22.53 -1.58
N TRP A 245 22.94 -23.85 -1.69
CA TRP A 245 24.18 -24.56 -1.37
C TRP A 245 25.42 -23.95 -2.07
N LEU A 246 25.22 -23.26 -3.19
CA LEU A 246 26.26 -22.54 -3.93
C LEU A 246 26.93 -21.42 -3.12
N LEU A 247 26.25 -20.82 -2.13
CA LEU A 247 26.85 -19.81 -1.24
C LEU A 247 27.63 -20.44 -0.08
N ILE A 248 27.27 -21.66 0.33
CA ILE A 248 27.86 -22.33 1.50
C ILE A 248 29.26 -22.89 1.15
N VAL A 249 29.43 -23.42 -0.07
CA VAL A 249 30.70 -24.04 -0.51
C VAL A 249 31.90 -23.07 -0.49
N PRO A 250 31.85 -21.86 -1.08
CA PRO A 250 32.99 -20.94 -1.06
C PRO A 250 33.33 -20.45 0.36
N LEU A 251 32.32 -20.30 1.24
CA LEU A 251 32.55 -19.94 2.64
C LEU A 251 33.31 -21.04 3.39
N LEU A 252 32.95 -22.31 3.19
CA LEU A 252 33.64 -23.44 3.81
C LEU A 252 35.08 -23.61 3.27
N LEU A 253 35.30 -23.40 1.98
CA LEU A 253 36.63 -23.44 1.37
C LEU A 253 37.54 -22.31 1.88
N SER A 254 36.99 -21.12 2.14
CA SER A 254 37.78 -20.01 2.71
C SER A 254 38.21 -20.32 4.15
N MET A 255 37.32 -20.88 4.96
CA MET A 255 37.62 -21.31 6.33
C MET A 255 38.70 -22.39 6.39
N LEU A 256 38.65 -23.37 5.48
CA LEU A 256 39.70 -24.39 5.34
C LEU A 256 41.05 -23.78 4.94
N SER A 257 41.03 -22.80 4.03
CA SER A 257 42.24 -22.11 3.59
C SER A 257 42.88 -21.32 4.74
N ILE A 258 42.08 -20.60 5.53
CA ILE A 258 42.54 -19.88 6.73
C ILE A 258 43.12 -20.87 7.76
N ALA A 259 42.45 -21.99 8.02
CA ALA A 259 42.92 -23.01 8.96
C ALA A 259 44.29 -23.61 8.53
N LEU A 260 44.47 -23.88 7.24
CA LEU A 260 45.75 -24.36 6.71
C LEU A 260 46.87 -23.33 6.85
N ILE A 261 46.59 -22.05 6.57
CA ILE A 261 47.54 -20.95 6.75
C ILE A 261 47.96 -20.83 8.22
N VAL A 262 47.00 -20.84 9.15
CA VAL A 262 47.26 -20.76 10.60
C VAL A 262 48.11 -21.94 11.07
N LYS A 263 47.78 -23.16 10.62
CA LYS A 263 48.55 -24.37 10.96
C LYS A 263 49.99 -24.28 10.45
N HIS A 264 50.18 -23.88 9.19
CA HIS A 264 51.51 -23.78 8.58
C HIS A 264 52.40 -22.75 9.29
N ARG A 265 51.82 -21.59 9.65
CA ARG A 265 52.55 -20.56 10.43
C ARG A 265 52.97 -21.08 11.80
N LYS A 266 52.12 -21.85 12.49
CA LYS A 266 52.44 -22.42 13.80
C LYS A 266 53.58 -23.43 13.71
N THR A 267 53.61 -24.30 12.70
CA THR A 267 54.68 -25.29 12.52
C THR A 267 56.02 -24.70 12.08
N ALA A 268 56.01 -23.59 11.34
CA ALA A 268 57.24 -22.92 10.90
C ALA A 268 58.01 -22.27 12.07
N ASN A 269 57.29 -21.72 13.05
CA ASN A 269 57.88 -21.07 14.21
C ASN A 269 58.48 -22.04 15.25
N PHE A 270 58.18 -23.33 15.18
CA PHE A 270 58.73 -24.35 16.09
C PHE A 270 60.10 -24.91 15.65
N LYS A 271 60.63 -24.47 14.51
CA LYS A 271 61.92 -24.94 13.97
C LYS A 271 63.06 -23.91 14.08
N GLN A 272 62.88 -22.86 14.89
CA GLN A 272 63.94 -21.94 15.33
C GLN A 272 64.21 -22.17 16.81
#